data_AF-A0A8T3LX62-F1
#
_entry.id   AF-A0A8T3LX62-F1
#
_cell.length_a   1.000
_cell.length_b   1.000
_cell.length_c   1.000
_cell.angle_alpha   90.00
_cell.angle_beta   90.00
_cell.angle_gamma   90.00
#
_symmetry.space_group_name_H-M   'P 1'
#
loop_
_entity.id
_entity.type
_entity.pdbx_description
1 polymer ?
#
loop_
_entity_poly.entity_id
_entity_poly.type
_entity_poly.pdbx_seq_one_letter_code
_entity_poly.pdbx_strand_id
1 'polypeptide(L)'
;MTSFDDRAYLCRMKRHTTINLDEHLIREASQVLGTERVTDTVHAALAEVVAARRREWLVEFDFSELSAERLEELRRGRTAG
;
A
#
# COMPACT_ATOMS: atom_id res chain seq x y z
N MET A 1 -12.87 -12.21 -21.83
CA MET A 1 -13.55 -11.38 -20.83
C MET A 1 -12.80 -11.54 -19.51
N THR A 2 -11.61 -10.97 -19.44
CA THR A 2 -10.68 -11.12 -18.31
C THR A 2 -11.13 -10.22 -17.19
N SER A 3 -11.49 -10.89 -16.09
CA SER A 3 -12.01 -10.35 -14.84
C SER A 3 -11.14 -9.20 -14.31
N PHE A 4 -11.67 -7.98 -14.34
CA PHE A 4 -11.13 -6.84 -13.61
C PHE A 4 -11.44 -6.91 -12.09
N ASP A 5 -12.03 -8.02 -11.63
CA ASP A 5 -12.57 -8.22 -10.28
C ASP A 5 -11.53 -8.76 -9.26
N ASP A 6 -10.38 -9.27 -9.71
CA ASP A 6 -9.37 -9.90 -8.83
C ASP A 6 -8.74 -8.92 -7.81
N ARG A 7 -8.69 -7.62 -8.13
CA ARG A 7 -8.09 -6.61 -7.23
C ARG A 7 -8.98 -6.25 -6.03
N ALA A 8 -10.30 -6.42 -6.15
CA ALA A 8 -11.23 -6.15 -5.05
C ALA A 8 -11.28 -7.30 -4.04
N TYR A 9 -11.11 -8.55 -4.49
CA TYR A 9 -11.11 -9.73 -3.61
C TYR A 9 -9.88 -9.81 -2.69
N LEU A 10 -8.74 -9.22 -3.07
CA LEU A 10 -7.57 -9.13 -2.20
C LEU A 10 -7.74 -8.14 -1.03
N CYS A 11 -8.72 -7.23 -1.10
CA CYS A 11 -8.84 -6.10 -0.17
C CYS A 11 -9.48 -6.44 1.19
N ARG A 12 -9.91 -7.68 1.45
CA ARG A 12 -10.57 -7.99 2.73
C ARG A 12 -10.29 -9.35 3.35
N MET A 13 -9.36 -10.12 2.80
CA MET A 13 -9.04 -11.41 3.39
C MET A 13 -7.97 -11.25 4.49
N LYS A 14 -8.43 -11.09 5.74
CA LYS A 14 -7.55 -11.16 6.91
C LYS A 14 -7.19 -12.62 7.19
N ARG A 15 -5.91 -12.95 7.17
CA ARG A 15 -5.43 -14.26 7.63
C ARG A 15 -5.03 -14.13 9.10
N HIS A 16 -5.59 -14.99 9.95
CA HIS A 16 -5.09 -15.16 11.31
C HIS A 16 -3.88 -16.11 11.25
N THR A 17 -2.77 -15.71 11.86
CA THR A 17 -1.54 -16.49 11.86
C THR A 17 -0.87 -16.32 13.21
N THR A 18 -0.37 -17.43 13.75
CA THR A 18 0.43 -17.43 14.98
C THR A 18 1.89 -17.28 14.59
N ILE A 19 2.49 -16.14 14.95
CA ILE A 19 3.91 -15.84 14.75
C ILE A 19 4.49 -15.31 16.06
N ASN A 20 5.77 -15.57 16.31
CA ASN A 20 6.48 -14.94 17.42
C ASN A 20 6.89 -13.53 17.00
N LEU A 21 6.56 -12.55 17.84
CA LEU A 21 6.91 -11.14 17.65
C LEU A 21 7.71 -10.67 18.85
N ASP A 22 8.70 -9.82 18.60
CA ASP A 22 9.45 -9.15 19.65
C ASP A 22 8.54 -8.10 20.32
N GLU A 23 8.25 -8.29 21.62
CA GLU A 23 7.37 -7.42 22.38
C GLU A 23 7.91 -5.99 22.53
N HIS A 24 9.24 -5.83 22.63
CA HIS A 24 9.85 -4.52 22.71
C HIS A 24 9.69 -3.75 21.40
N LEU A 25 9.91 -4.43 20.26
CA LEU A 25 9.71 -3.83 18.94
C LEU A 25 8.25 -3.44 18.72
N ILE A 26 7.31 -4.28 19.13
CA ILE A 26 5.87 -3.98 19.02
C ILE A 26 5.50 -2.78 19.87
N ARG A 27 6.03 -2.66 21.09
CA ARG A 27 5.80 -1.53 21.97
C ARG A 27 6.36 -0.23 21.39
N GLU A 28 7.56 -0.26 20.83
CA GLU A 28 8.15 0.91 20.18
C GLU A 28 7.35 1.32 18.94
N ALA A 29 7.01 0.34 18.09
CA ALA A 29 6.19 0.59 16.92
C ALA A 29 4.81 1.15 17.28
N SER A 30 4.19 0.66 18.36
CA SER A 30 2.87 1.13 18.77
C SER A 30 2.88 2.57 19.27
N GLN A 31 3.95 2.99 19.94
CA GLN A 31 4.16 4.38 20.34
C GLN A 31 4.37 5.30 19.13
N VAL A 32 5.19 4.87 18.16
CA VAL A 32 5.47 5.67 16.95
C VAL A 32 4.22 5.78 16.06
N LEU A 33 3.46 4.68 15.92
CA LEU A 33 2.30 4.59 15.04
C LEU A 33 0.99 5.03 15.72
N GLY A 34 1.01 5.27 17.04
CA GLY A 34 -0.17 5.65 17.82
C GLY A 34 -1.24 4.56 17.88
N THR A 35 -0.83 3.30 17.94
CA THR A 35 -1.74 2.13 17.95
C THR A 35 -1.80 1.48 19.33
N GLU A 36 -2.97 0.90 19.68
CA GLU A 36 -3.18 0.27 21.00
C GLU A 36 -3.02 -1.25 20.97
N ARG A 37 -3.43 -1.91 19.88
CA ARG A 37 -3.40 -3.38 19.76
C ARG A 37 -2.21 -3.82 18.92
N VAL A 38 -1.62 -4.96 19.27
CA VAL A 38 -0.53 -5.60 18.50
C VAL A 38 -0.94 -5.79 17.04
N THR A 39 -2.14 -6.33 16.80
CA THR A 39 -2.67 -6.53 15.44
C THR A 39 -2.76 -5.23 14.65
N ASP A 40 -3.21 -4.15 15.27
CA ASP A 40 -3.34 -2.85 14.59
C ASP A 40 -1.96 -2.26 14.30
N THR A 41 -1.03 -2.40 15.24
CA THR A 41 0.38 -2.02 15.09
C THR A 41 1.03 -2.74 13.91
N VAL A 42 0.86 -4.06 13.81
CA VAL A 42 1.42 -4.87 12.72
C VAL A 42 0.83 -4.46 11.38
N HIS A 43 -0.49 -4.27 11.28
CA HIS A 43 -1.12 -3.82 10.03
C HIS A 43 -0.67 -2.42 9.63
N ALA A 44 -0.57 -1.48 10.58
CA ALA A 44 -0.11 -0.12 10.33
C ALA A 44 1.36 -0.10 9.87
N ALA A 45 2.22 -0.89 10.52
CA ALA A 45 3.63 -1.01 10.14
C ALA A 45 3.78 -1.57 8.72
N LEU A 46 3.04 -2.63 8.37
CA LEU A 46 3.06 -3.20 7.02
C LEU A 46 2.52 -2.23 5.97
N ALA A 47 1.47 -1.47 6.30
CA ALA A 47 0.93 -0.46 5.41
C ALA A 47 1.94 0.67 5.13
N GLU A 48 2.67 1.10 6.15
CA GLU A 48 3.70 2.14 6.01
C GLU A 48 4.86 1.67 5.15
N VAL A 49 5.33 0.42 5.30
CA VAL A 49 6.37 -0.17 4.43
C VAL A 49 5.94 -0.19 2.97
N VAL A 50 4.70 -0.60 2.69
CA VAL A 50 4.16 -0.58 1.33
C VAL A 50 4.08 0.84 0.78
N ALA A 51 3.62 1.80 1.60
CA ALA A 51 3.56 3.20 1.20
C ALA A 51 4.95 3.78 0.92
N ALA A 52 5.93 3.50 1.78
CA ALA A 52 7.33 3.90 1.61
C ALA A 52 7.90 3.35 0.31
N ARG A 53 7.74 2.05 0.04
CA ARG A 53 8.26 1.44 -1.19
C ARG A 53 7.58 1.98 -2.45
N ARG A 54 6.29 2.29 -2.38
CA ARG A 54 5.57 2.95 -3.49
C ARG A 54 6.10 4.36 -3.75
N ARG A 55 6.42 5.12 -2.70
CA ARG A 55 7.02 6.46 -2.83
C ARG A 55 8.42 6.40 -3.42
N GLU A 56 9.25 5.44 -3.00
CA GLU A 56 10.57 5.21 -3.60
C GLU A 56 10.46 4.88 -5.09
N TRP A 57 9.54 4.00 -5.47
CA TRP A 57 9.32 3.66 -6.87
C TRP A 57 8.91 4.88 -7.70
N LEU A 58 8.13 5.80 -7.14
CA LEU A 58 7.80 7.05 -7.82
C LEU A 58 9.04 7.92 -8.02
N VAL A 59 9.98 7.96 -7.07
CA VAL A 59 11.23 8.73 -7.23
C VAL A 59 12.12 8.12 -8.31
N GLU A 60 12.13 6.80 -8.44
CA GLU A 60 12.89 6.08 -9.49
C GLU A 60 12.24 6.19 -10.88
N PHE A 61 10.99 6.64 -10.98
CA PHE A 61 10.29 6.74 -12.25
C PHE A 61 10.75 7.97 -13.04
N ASP A 62 11.17 7.78 -14.29
CA ASP A 62 11.49 8.89 -15.17
C ASP A 62 10.21 9.57 -15.67
N PHE A 63 9.96 10.78 -15.16
CA PHE A 63 8.83 11.63 -15.58
C PHE A 63 9.18 12.54 -16.76
N SER A 64 10.36 12.42 -17.37
CA SER A 64 10.78 13.27 -18.49
C SER A 64 9.82 13.21 -19.68
N GLU A 65 9.20 12.05 -19.93
CA GLU A 65 8.20 11.86 -20.98
C GLU A 65 6.76 12.21 -20.55
N LEU A 66 6.55 12.67 -19.31
CA LEU A 66 5.24 13.01 -18.78
C LEU A 66 4.84 14.45 -19.20
N SER A 67 4.42 14.63 -20.45
CA SER A 67 3.88 15.90 -20.95
C SER A 67 2.40 16.11 -20.56
N ALA A 68 1.90 17.34 -20.70
CA ALA A 68 0.49 17.64 -20.50
C ALA A 68 -0.41 16.86 -21.47
N GLU A 69 -0.02 16.72 -22.75
CA GLU A 69 -0.78 15.90 -23.70
C GLU A 69 -0.79 14.42 -23.30
N ARG A 70 0.36 13.90 -22.87
CA ARG A 70 0.50 12.50 -22.43
C ARG A 70 -0.34 12.21 -21.19
N LEU A 71 -0.42 13.16 -20.26
CA LEU A 71 -1.25 13.03 -19.07
C LEU A 71 -2.75 12.98 -19.41
N GLU A 72 -3.19 13.81 -20.37
CA GLU A 72 -4.57 13.80 -20.85
C GLU A 72 -4.93 12.50 -21.58
N GLU A 73 -3.99 11.88 -22.31
CA GLU A 73 -4.17 10.54 -22.87
C GLU A 73 -4.39 9.47 -21.80
N LEU A 74 -3.55 9.48 -20.74
CA LEU A 74 -3.64 8.54 -19.63
C LEU A 74 -4.91 8.71 -18.79
N ARG A 75 -5.49 9.93 -18.75
CA ARG A 75 -6.77 10.21 -18.08
C ARG A 75 -7.95 9.73 -18.90
N ARG A 76 -7.95 9.97 -20.22
CA ARG A 76 -9.01 9.51 -21.13
C ARG A 76 -9.22 8.01 -21.09
N GLY A 77 -8.16 7.22 -20.92
CA GLY A 77 -8.25 5.77 -20.76
C GLY A 77 -8.87 5.29 -19.44
N ARG A 78 -9.00 6.15 -18.43
CA ARG A 78 -9.57 5.82 -17.11
C ARG A 78 -11.04 6.22 -16.94
N THR A 79 -11.51 7.21 -17.68
CA THR A 79 -12.89 7.73 -17.58
C THR A 79 -13.87 7.09 -18.58
N ALA A 80 -13.38 6.16 -19.41
CA ALA A 80 -14.18 5.45 -20.42
C ALA A 80 -14.65 4.05 -19.97
N GLY A 81 -14.64 3.76 -18.66
CA GLY A 81 -15.10 2.51 -18.07
C GLY A 81 -16.10 2.76 -16.96
#